data_AF-A0A4P9Y132-F1
#
_entry.id   AF-A0A4P9Y132-F1
#
_cell.length_a   1.000
_cell.length_b   1.000
_cell.length_c   1.000
_cell.angle_alpha   90.00
_cell.angle_beta   90.00
_cell.angle_gamma   90.00
#
_symmetry.space_group_name_H-M   'P 1'
#
loop_
_entity.id
_entity.type
_entity.pdbx_description
1 polymer ?
#
loop_
_entity_poly.entity_id
_entity_poly.type
_entity_poly.pdbx_seq_one_letter_code
_entity_poly.pdbx_strand_id
1 'polypeptide(L)'
;STLPVKLIELQSHPLVRIFRVLGGICVLLILTKKVYSFNEIILYIVILISLFYSIFLFYITYNRIKHIYSTLKKNDLEVRNSPLDKFATLASKLIFCAKGACDTIAPIGVSLGLLAGFDTILEHKGKDPIFLPFIADTF
;
A
#
# COMPACT_ATOMS: atom_id res chain seq x y z
N SER A 1 11.60 12.67 5.61
CA SER A 1 10.67 11.53 5.59
C SER A 1 9.70 11.73 4.44
N THR A 2 9.28 10.67 3.74
CA THR A 2 8.28 10.73 2.64
C THR A 2 6.84 10.77 3.18
N LEU A 3 6.66 10.66 4.50
CA LEU A 3 5.38 10.70 5.20
C LEU A 3 5.29 11.94 6.10
N PRO A 4 4.15 12.65 6.16
CA PRO A 4 4.00 13.80 7.05
C PRO A 4 3.95 13.40 8.53
N VAL A 5 4.41 14.29 9.41
CA VAL A 5 4.60 14.02 10.86
C VAL A 5 3.32 13.51 11.55
N LYS A 6 2.16 14.11 11.25
CA LYS A 6 0.86 13.70 11.80
C LYS A 6 0.52 12.22 11.50
N LEU A 7 0.95 11.71 10.35
CA LEU A 7 0.73 10.32 9.96
C LEU A 7 1.73 9.37 10.62
N ILE A 8 2.94 9.84 10.93
CA ILE A 8 3.92 9.08 11.70
C ILE A 8 3.43 8.90 13.14
N GLU A 9 2.85 9.94 13.74
CA GLU A 9 2.20 9.88 15.06
C GLU A 9 1.00 8.93 15.04
N LEU A 10 0.15 9.00 14.01
CA LEU A 10 -0.97 8.06 13.88
C LEU A 10 -0.50 6.61 13.82
N GLN A 11 0.58 6.33 13.07
CA GLN A 11 1.14 4.99 12.94
C GLN A 11 1.93 4.52 14.17
N SER A 12 2.33 5.42 15.06
CA SER A 12 3.04 5.05 16.28
C SER A 12 2.09 4.50 17.35
N HIS A 13 0.79 4.79 17.26
CA HIS A 13 -0.21 4.27 18.19
C HIS A 13 -0.27 2.72 18.18
N PRO A 14 -0.32 2.07 19.36
CA PRO A 14 -0.33 0.61 19.48
C PRO A 14 -1.49 -0.06 18.73
N LEU A 15 -2.69 0.53 18.79
CA LEU A 15 -3.88 -0.01 18.12
C LEU A 15 -3.70 -0.08 16.60
N VAL A 16 -3.13 0.97 16.00
CA VAL A 16 -2.86 1.01 14.56
C VAL A 16 -1.79 -0.01 14.18
N ARG A 17 -0.79 -0.25 15.04
CA ARG A 17 0.22 -1.29 14.82
C ARG A 17 -0.40 -2.68 14.83
N ILE A 18 -1.23 -3.01 15.82
CA ILE A 18 -1.91 -4.30 15.91
C ILE A 18 -2.81 -4.51 14.69
N PHE A 19 -3.60 -3.49 14.32
CA PHE A 19 -4.45 -3.53 13.14
C PHE A 19 -3.66 -3.78 11.86
N ARG A 20 -2.48 -3.15 11.70
CA ARG A 20 -1.62 -3.37 10.53
C ARG A 20 -1.07 -4.80 10.46
N VAL A 21 -0.65 -5.36 11.58
CA VAL A 21 -0.15 -6.74 11.63
C VAL A 21 -1.27 -7.72 11.33
N LEU A 22 -2.44 -7.55 11.96
CA LEU A 22 -3.61 -8.40 11.75
C LEU A 22 -4.09 -8.32 10.31
N GLY A 23 -4.24 -7.11 9.77
CA GLY A 23 -4.60 -6.87 8.38
C GLY A 23 -3.62 -7.53 7.41
N GLY A 24 -2.31 -7.37 7.63
CA GLY A 24 -1.28 -8.02 6.83
C GLY A 24 -1.36 -9.55 6.83
N ILE A 25 -1.61 -10.16 8.00
CA ILE A 25 -1.80 -11.62 8.12
C ILE A 25 -3.04 -12.06 7.35
N CYS A 26 -4.16 -11.32 7.46
CA CYS A 26 -5.39 -11.63 6.72
C CYS A 26 -5.17 -11.60 5.20
N VAL A 27 -4.45 -10.59 4.69
CA VAL A 27 -4.11 -10.52 3.27
C VAL A 27 -3.21 -11.69 2.85
N LEU A 28 -2.20 -12.04 3.65
CA LEU A 28 -1.33 -13.18 3.37
C LEU A 28 -2.10 -14.51 3.32
N LEU A 29 -3.08 -14.70 4.20
CA LEU A 29 -3.91 -15.91 4.21
C LEU A 29 -4.78 -16.04 2.94
N ILE A 30 -5.29 -14.91 2.44
CA ILE A 30 -6.02 -14.85 1.17
C ILE A 30 -5.08 -15.19 0.00
N LEU A 31 -3.93 -14.53 -0.09
CA LEU A 31 -2.94 -14.73 -1.16
C LEU A 31 -2.39 -16.16 -1.21
N THR A 32 -2.10 -16.75 -0.05
CA THR A 32 -1.58 -18.13 0.03
C THR A 32 -2.65 -19.19 -0.20
N LYS A 33 -3.92 -18.80 -0.44
CA LYS A 33 -5.07 -19.71 -0.60
C LYS A 33 -5.32 -20.60 0.63
N LYS A 34 -4.61 -20.36 1.75
CA LYS A 34 -4.76 -21.15 2.97
C LYS A 34 -6.09 -20.88 3.68
N VAL A 35 -6.72 -19.74 3.37
CA VAL A 35 -8.03 -19.37 3.89
C VAL A 35 -9.14 -20.38 3.53
N TYR A 36 -9.01 -21.14 2.43
CA TYR A 36 -9.99 -22.16 2.01
C TYR A 36 -10.07 -23.37 2.95
N SER A 37 -9.01 -23.63 3.72
CA SER A 37 -8.99 -24.75 4.68
C SER A 37 -9.76 -24.43 5.97
N PHE A 38 -10.21 -23.19 6.15
CA PHE A 38 -10.95 -22.75 7.34
C PHE A 38 -12.46 -22.73 7.10
N ASN A 39 -13.22 -22.63 8.19
CA ASN A 39 -14.68 -22.53 8.15
C ASN A 39 -15.13 -21.24 7.43
N GLU A 40 -16.31 -21.27 6.79
CA GLU A 40 -16.84 -20.15 6.00
C GLU A 40 -16.96 -18.86 6.80
N ILE A 41 -17.32 -18.95 8.09
CA ILE A 41 -17.41 -17.80 9.00
C ILE A 41 -16.06 -17.09 9.13
N ILE A 42 -14.97 -17.86 9.25
CA ILE A 42 -13.61 -17.32 9.35
C ILE A 42 -13.22 -16.64 8.04
N LEU A 43 -13.59 -17.22 6.90
CA LEU A 43 -13.35 -16.64 5.59
C LEU A 43 -14.02 -15.27 5.44
N TYR A 44 -15.28 -15.11 5.88
CA TYR A 44 -15.97 -13.81 5.88
C TYR A 44 -15.29 -12.77 6.80
N ILE A 45 -14.83 -13.17 7.98
CA ILE A 45 -14.12 -12.28 8.91
C ILE A 45 -12.79 -11.82 8.29
N VAL A 46 -12.03 -12.74 7.69
CA VAL A 46 -10.75 -12.43 7.03
C VAL A 46 -10.95 -11.47 5.86
N ILE A 47 -11.99 -11.68 5.05
CA ILE A 47 -12.38 -10.77 3.97
C ILE A 47 -12.70 -9.37 4.51
N LEU A 48 -13.53 -9.28 5.57
CA LEU A 48 -13.94 -8.01 6.16
C LEU A 48 -12.75 -7.21 6.71
N ILE A 49 -11.87 -7.87 7.47
CA ILE A 49 -10.66 -7.23 8.01
C ILE A 49 -9.73 -6.77 6.88
N SER A 50 -9.59 -7.59 5.83
CA SER A 50 -8.75 -7.25 4.67
C SER A 50 -9.28 -6.04 3.90
N LEU A 51 -10.60 -5.90 3.81
CA LEU A 51 -11.25 -4.72 3.21
C LEU A 51 -10.93 -3.44 4.00
N PHE A 52 -11.12 -3.46 5.33
CA PHE A 52 -10.77 -2.32 6.18
C PHE A 52 -9.28 -1.97 6.09
N TYR A 53 -8.42 -2.99 6.05
CA TYR A 53 -6.98 -2.81 5.91
C TYR A 53 -6.61 -2.17 4.55
N SER A 54 -7.29 -2.57 3.46
CA SER A 54 -7.11 -1.96 2.14
C SER A 54 -7.50 -0.48 2.12
N ILE A 55 -8.64 -0.12 2.73
CA ILE A 55 -9.07 1.30 2.86
C ILE A 55 -8.03 2.11 3.65
N PHE A 56 -7.52 1.54 4.74
CA PHE A 56 -6.45 2.18 5.53
C PHE A 56 -5.18 2.39 4.69
N LEU A 57 -4.74 1.38 3.94
CA LEU A 57 -3.57 1.50 3.05
C LEU A 57 -3.78 2.57 1.97
N PHE A 58 -4.97 2.65 1.38
CA PHE A 58 -5.32 3.68 0.41
C PHE A 58 -5.23 5.08 1.02
N TYR A 59 -5.78 5.28 2.23
CA TYR A 59 -5.70 6.56 2.94
C TYR A 59 -4.26 7.00 3.22
N ILE A 60 -3.41 6.10 3.71
CA ILE A 60 -1.99 6.39 3.97
C ILE A 60 -1.27 6.74 2.66
N THR A 61 -1.52 5.97 1.61
CA THR A 61 -0.87 6.14 0.29
C THR A 61 -1.25 7.46 -0.36
N TYR A 62 -2.54 7.82 -0.32
CA TYR A 62 -3.04 9.09 -0.83
C TYR A 62 -2.34 10.29 -0.15
N ASN A 63 -2.29 10.29 1.18
CA ASN A 63 -1.64 11.37 1.93
C ASN A 63 -0.12 11.43 1.70
N ARG A 64 0.53 10.28 1.51
CA ARG A 64 1.95 10.18 1.16
C ARG A 64 2.23 10.82 -0.20
N ILE A 65 1.47 10.46 -1.23
CA ILE A 65 1.61 11.03 -2.59
C ILE A 65 1.41 12.55 -2.53
N LYS A 66 0.37 13.02 -1.82
CA LYS A 66 0.12 14.45 -1.62
C LYS A 66 1.29 15.16 -0.93
N HIS A 67 1.90 14.55 0.07
CA HIS A 67 3.06 15.11 0.77
C HIS A 67 4.30 15.17 -0.13
N ILE A 68 4.60 14.08 -0.84
CA ILE A 68 5.72 14.02 -1.80
C ILE A 68 5.58 15.12 -2.85
N TYR A 69 4.39 15.27 -3.45
CA TYR A 69 4.11 16.31 -4.43
C TYR A 69 4.30 17.72 -3.84
N SER A 70 3.81 17.97 -2.62
CA SER A 70 4.01 19.26 -1.96
C SER A 70 5.48 19.56 -1.66
N THR A 71 6.28 18.57 -1.23
CA THR A 71 7.70 18.74 -0.92
C THR A 71 8.53 18.99 -2.18
N LEU A 72 8.22 18.29 -3.28
CA LEU A 72 8.84 18.54 -4.58
C LEU A 72 8.55 19.96 -5.11
N LYS A 73 7.33 20.46 -4.89
CA LYS A 73 6.91 21.80 -5.33
C LYS A 73 7.51 22.94 -4.48
N LYS A 74 7.77 22.69 -3.19
CA LYS A 74 8.27 23.71 -2.25
C LYS A 74 9.79 23.95 -2.30
N ASN A 75 10.53 23.19 -3.12
CA ASN A 75 11.99 23.26 -3.19
C ASN A 75 12.70 23.05 -1.83
N ASP A 76 12.03 22.39 -0.87
CA ASP A 76 12.59 22.03 0.45
C ASP A 76 13.80 21.07 0.36
N LEU A 77 14.11 20.59 -0.85
CA LEU A 77 15.20 19.66 -1.17
C LEU A 77 16.38 20.35 -1.89
N GLU A 78 16.36 21.68 -2.03
CA GLU A 78 17.49 22.43 -2.59
C GLU A 78 18.67 22.43 -1.61
N VAL A 79 19.80 21.87 -2.04
CA VAL A 79 21.06 21.97 -1.32
C VAL A 79 21.57 23.40 -1.51
N ARG A 80 21.89 24.10 -0.41
CA ARG A 80 22.38 25.48 -0.42
C ARG A 80 23.89 25.50 -0.18
N ASN A 81 24.64 26.09 -1.11
CA ASN A 81 26.00 26.68 -1.04
C ASN A 81 27.11 26.06 -1.92
N SER A 82 26.85 25.56 -3.13
CA SER A 82 27.91 25.16 -4.08
C SER A 82 27.44 25.09 -5.54
N PRO A 83 28.27 25.37 -6.56
CA PRO A 83 27.96 25.04 -7.97
C PRO A 83 27.72 23.53 -8.22
N LEU A 84 28.15 22.67 -7.29
CA LEU A 84 27.79 21.24 -7.23
C LEU A 84 26.34 21.01 -6.74
N ASP A 85 25.63 22.05 -6.29
CA ASP A 85 24.27 21.97 -5.73
C ASP A 85 23.23 21.56 -6.75
N LYS A 86 23.41 21.85 -8.05
CA LYS A 86 22.41 21.47 -9.06
C LYS A 86 22.33 19.96 -9.20
N PHE A 87 23.49 19.29 -9.26
CA PHE A 87 23.56 17.84 -9.29
C PHE A 87 23.14 17.23 -7.96
N ALA A 88 23.57 17.79 -6.82
CA ALA A 88 23.18 17.31 -5.50
C ALA A 88 21.67 17.47 -5.22
N THR A 89 21.06 18.57 -5.67
CA THR A 89 19.61 18.81 -5.58
C THR A 89 18.84 17.84 -6.48
N LEU A 90 19.31 17.61 -7.71
CA LEU A 90 18.68 16.65 -8.63
C LEU A 90 18.77 15.22 -8.08
N ALA A 91 19.94 14.83 -7.55
CA ALA A 91 20.13 13.56 -6.87
C ALA A 91 19.23 13.41 -5.64
N SER A 92 19.11 14.46 -4.81
CA SER A 92 18.24 14.46 -3.63
C SER A 92 16.76 14.31 -4.00
N LYS A 93 16.31 15.00 -5.07
CA LYS A 93 14.96 14.85 -5.62
C LYS A 93 14.71 13.44 -6.15
N LEU A 94 15.66 12.87 -6.89
CA LEU A 94 15.57 11.48 -7.40
C LEU A 94 15.52 10.46 -6.27
N ILE A 95 16.40 10.55 -5.27
CA ILE A 95 16.42 9.64 -4.12
C ILE A 95 15.12 9.74 -3.32
N PHE A 96 14.59 10.96 -3.13
CA PHE A 96 13.33 11.17 -2.43
C PHE A 96 12.14 10.58 -3.20
N CYS A 97 12.09 10.76 -4.52
CA CYS A 97 11.09 10.12 -5.39
C CYS A 97 11.21 8.59 -5.39
N ALA A 98 12.43 8.05 -5.52
CA ALA A 98 12.68 6.61 -5.48
C ALA A 98 12.21 6.00 -4.16
N LYS A 99 12.53 6.65 -3.03
CA LYS A 99 12.03 6.24 -1.71
C LYS A 99 10.51 6.29 -1.64
N GLY A 100 9.91 7.36 -2.15
CA GLY A 100 8.46 7.52 -2.23
C GLY A 100 7.79 6.42 -3.06
N ALA A 101 8.39 6.05 -4.18
CA ALA A 101 7.92 4.98 -5.06
C ALA A 101 8.01 3.62 -4.37
N CYS A 102 9.17 3.26 -3.79
CA CYS A 102 9.32 2.00 -3.03
C CYS A 102 8.27 1.86 -1.92
N ASP A 103 7.99 2.95 -1.20
CA ASP A 103 7.00 2.95 -0.13
C ASP A 103 5.54 2.89 -0.62
N THR A 104 5.28 3.20 -1.90
CA THR A 104 3.95 3.25 -2.51
C THR A 104 3.62 1.97 -3.30
N ILE A 105 4.64 1.31 -3.86
CA ILE A 105 4.50 0.04 -4.60
C ILE A 105 3.93 -1.06 -3.71
N ALA A 106 4.39 -1.17 -2.45
CA ALA A 106 3.91 -2.21 -1.55
C ALA A 106 2.37 -2.14 -1.29
N PRO A 107 1.78 -0.99 -0.93
CA PRO A 107 0.32 -0.83 -0.87
C PRO A 107 -0.42 -1.21 -2.15
N ILE A 108 0.09 -0.80 -3.32
CA ILE A 108 -0.53 -1.12 -4.62
C ILE A 108 -0.51 -2.63 -4.87
N GLY A 109 0.64 -3.27 -4.64
CA GLY A 109 0.78 -4.73 -4.79
C GLY A 109 -0.12 -5.51 -3.84
N VAL A 110 -0.29 -5.04 -2.59
CA VAL A 110 -1.21 -5.62 -1.62
C VAL A 110 -2.66 -5.49 -2.08
N SER A 111 -3.08 -4.34 -2.60
CA SER A 111 -4.43 -4.13 -3.11
C SER A 111 -4.71 -5.00 -4.35
N LEU A 112 -3.80 -5.07 -5.32
CA LEU A 112 -3.93 -5.93 -6.49
C LEU A 112 -3.95 -7.42 -6.11
N GLY A 113 -3.07 -7.82 -5.19
CA GLY A 113 -3.02 -9.19 -4.67
C GLY A 113 -4.31 -9.58 -3.94
N LEU A 114 -4.95 -8.64 -3.24
CA LEU A 114 -6.26 -8.86 -2.64
C LEU A 114 -7.35 -9.07 -3.71
N LEU A 115 -7.39 -8.26 -4.76
CA LEU A 115 -8.36 -8.41 -5.84
C LEU A 115 -8.22 -9.77 -6.54
N ALA A 116 -6.99 -10.16 -6.87
CA ALA A 116 -6.71 -11.50 -7.41
C ALA A 116 -7.11 -12.60 -6.40
N GLY A 117 -6.84 -12.38 -5.12
CA GLY A 117 -7.29 -13.26 -4.04
C GLY A 117 -8.81 -13.44 -4.02
N PHE A 118 -9.58 -12.36 -4.13
CA PHE A 118 -11.05 -12.41 -4.20
C PHE A 118 -11.56 -13.25 -5.38
N ASP A 119 -10.95 -13.11 -6.55
CA ASP A 119 -11.35 -13.92 -7.69
C ASP A 119 -11.06 -15.39 -7.50
N THR A 120 -9.92 -15.74 -6.90
CA THR A 120 -9.67 -17.15 -6.58
C THR A 120 -10.71 -17.71 -5.62
N ILE A 121 -11.32 -16.86 -4.77
CA ILE A 121 -12.40 -17.26 -3.87
C ILE A 121 -13.71 -17.45 -4.65
N LEU A 122 -13.97 -16.60 -5.64
CA LEU A 122 -15.12 -16.71 -6.54
C LEU A 122 -15.02 -17.98 -7.40
N GLU A 123 -13.87 -18.23 -8.01
CA GLU A 123 -13.57 -19.43 -8.78
C GLU A 123 -13.76 -20.70 -7.94
N HIS A 124 -13.30 -20.69 -6.69
CA HIS A 124 -13.50 -21.81 -5.77
C HIS A 124 -14.99 -22.08 -5.48
N LYS A 125 -15.84 -21.05 -5.56
CA LYS A 125 -17.30 -21.17 -5.44
C LYS A 125 -18.00 -21.44 -6.79
N GLY A 126 -17.25 -21.72 -7.85
CA GLY A 126 -17.78 -21.96 -9.20
C GLY A 126 -18.33 -20.72 -9.88
N LYS A 127 -17.87 -19.53 -9.48
CA LYS A 127 -18.23 -18.24 -10.10
C LYS A 127 -17.07 -17.74 -10.94
N ASP A 128 -17.40 -17.00 -11.99
CA ASP A 128 -16.40 -16.40 -12.87
C ASP A 128 -15.59 -15.32 -12.13
N PRO A 129 -14.28 -15.20 -12.42
CA PRO A 129 -13.43 -14.15 -11.87
C PRO A 129 -13.84 -12.80 -12.43
N ILE A 130 -13.84 -11.77 -11.58
CA ILE A 130 -14.26 -10.42 -11.94
C ILE A 130 -13.06 -9.51 -12.20
N PHE A 131 -12.01 -9.55 -11.37
CA PHE A 131 -10.94 -8.55 -11.38
C PHE A 131 -9.67 -8.96 -12.15
N LEU A 132 -9.30 -10.23 -12.13
CA LEU A 132 -8.19 -10.86 -12.84
C LEU A 132 -8.17 -10.54 -14.33
N PRO A 133 -9.29 -10.65 -15.08
CA PRO A 133 -9.30 -10.27 -16.49
C PRO A 133 -8.93 -8.80 -16.69
N PHE A 134 -9.49 -7.86 -15.90
CA PHE A 134 -9.12 -6.45 -16.00
C PHE A 134 -7.65 -6.19 -15.63
N ILE A 135 -7.13 -6.88 -14.61
CA ILE A 135 -5.73 -6.74 -14.21
C ILE A 135 -4.83 -7.24 -15.34
N ALA A 136 -5.13 -8.40 -15.93
CA ALA A 136 -4.35 -8.99 -17.01
C ALA A 136 -4.34 -8.12 -18.27
N ASP A 137 -5.46 -7.48 -18.61
CA ASP A 137 -5.56 -6.58 -19.78
C ASP A 137 -4.83 -5.23 -19.57
N THR A 138 -4.48 -4.89 -18.33
CA THR A 138 -3.84 -3.60 -17.99
C THR A 138 -2.30 -3.67 -18.10
N PHE A 139 -1.70 -4.87 -18.19
CA PHE A 139 -0.25 -5.09 -18.25
C PHE A 139 0.18 -5.77 -19.55
#